data_AF-A0AAW4U606-F1
#
_entry.id   AF-A0AAW4U606-F1
#
_cell.length_a   1.000
_cell.length_b   1.000
_cell.length_c   1.000
_cell.angle_alpha   90.00
_cell.angle_beta   90.00
_cell.angle_gamma   90.00
#
_symmetry.space_group_name_H-M   'P 1'
#
loop_
_entity.id
_entity.type
_entity.pdbx_description
1 polymer ?
#
loop_
_entity_poly.entity_id
_entity_poly.type
_entity_poly.pdbx_seq_one_letter_code
_entity_poly.pdbx_strand_id
1 'polypeptide(L)' 'MDRIDPKNNSVQAVITAPTRELATQIYNNAKLFTKYNSEIKVSLIVGGNDRQKTVNKLAVQPHVV' A
#
# COMPACT_ATOMS: atom_id res chain seq x y z
N MET A 1 -14.23 0.87 7.39
CA MET A 1 -13.15 0.17 6.63
C MET A 1 -13.48 -1.31 6.74
N ASP A 2 -14.61 -1.70 6.17
CA ASP A 2 -15.26 -2.98 6.52
C ASP A 2 -15.09 -4.03 5.42
N ARG A 3 -14.25 -3.72 4.43
CA ARG A 3 -13.97 -4.58 3.26
C ARG A 3 -12.52 -5.06 3.19
N ILE A 4 -11.67 -4.65 4.14
CA ILE A 4 -10.30 -5.15 4.27
C ILE A 4 -10.26 -6.04 5.50
N ASP A 5 -9.95 -7.31 5.32
CA ASP A 5 -9.72 -8.27 6.39
C ASP A 5 -8.22 -8.30 6.75
N PRO A 6 -7.80 -7.76 7.92
CA PRO A 6 -6.38 -7.71 8.27
C PRO A 6 -5.74 -9.08 8.51
N LYS A 7 -6.54 -10.14 8.70
CA LYS A 7 -6.06 -11.51 8.91
C LYS A 7 -5.78 -12.24 7.60
N ASN A 8 -6.38 -11.78 6.50
CA ASN A 8 -6.14 -12.31 5.17
C ASN A 8 -4.89 -11.63 4.55
N ASN A 9 -3.74 -12.30 4.66
CA ASN A 9 -2.47 -11.88 4.05
C ASN A 9 -2.50 -12.05 2.51
N SER A 10 -3.28 -11.22 1.84
CA SER A 10 -3.31 -11.07 0.38
C SER A 10 -3.58 -9.62 0.01
N VAL A 11 -3.27 -9.24 -1.24
CA VAL A 11 -3.70 -7.94 -1.76
C VAL A 11 -5.21 -7.97 -1.93
N GLN A 12 -5.90 -7.04 -1.28
CA GLN A 12 -7.36 -6.94 -1.28
C GLN A 12 -7.86 -5.71 -2.06
N ALA A 13 -6.99 -4.71 -2.27
CA ALA A 13 -7.27 -3.56 -3.11
C ALA A 13 -6.01 -3.09 -3.85
N VAL A 14 -6.21 -2.63 -5.08
CA VAL A 14 -5.19 -1.99 -5.91
C VAL A 14 -5.70 -0.64 -6.37
N ILE A 15 -4.93 0.42 -6.13
CA ILE A 15 -5.22 1.77 -6.56
C ILE A 15 -4.16 2.18 -7.58
N THR A 16 -4.59 2.55 -8.78
CA THR A 16 -3.69 3.01 -9.84
C THR A 16 -3.81 4.51 -10.01
N ALA A 17 -2.68 5.16 -10.31
CA ALA A 17 -2.63 6.60 -10.59
C ALA A 17 -1.65 6.87 -11.74
N PRO A 18 -1.93 7.87 -12.59
CA PRO A 18 -1.13 8.16 -13.78
C PRO A 18 0.24 8.80 -13.47
N THR A 19 0.43 9.38 -12.29
CA THR A 19 1.68 10.07 -11.91
C THR A 19 2.21 9.61 -10.55
N ARG A 20 3.52 9.77 -10.34
CA ARG A 20 4.19 9.41 -9.07
C ARG A 20 3.67 10.26 -7.92
N GLU A 21 3.43 11.53 -8.19
CA GLU A 21 2.96 12.53 -7.24
C GLU A 21 1.57 12.16 -6.74
N LEU A 22 0.65 11.82 -7.66
CA LEU A 22 -0.70 11.44 -7.30
C LEU A 22 -0.73 10.09 -6.55
N ALA A 23 0.04 9.10 -6.99
CA ALA A 23 0.18 7.83 -6.27
C ALA A 23 0.68 8.04 -4.84
N THR A 24 1.65 8.95 -4.66
CA THR A 24 2.20 9.29 -3.33
C THR A 24 1.18 10.00 -2.45
N GLN A 25 0.39 10.94 -3.01
CA GLN A 25 -0.68 11.61 -2.27
C GLN A 25 -1.76 10.63 -1.80
N ILE A 26 -2.18 9.70 -2.67
CA ILE A 26 -3.15 8.66 -2.33
C ILE A 26 -2.60 7.76 -1.22
N TYR A 27 -1.36 7.28 -1.36
CA TYR A 27 -0.70 6.46 -0.36
C TYR A 27 -0.62 7.14 1.01
N ASN A 28 -0.24 8.42 1.05
CA ASN A 28 -0.15 9.17 2.30
C ASN A 28 -1.51 9.28 3.01
N ASN A 29 -2.59 9.51 2.25
CA ASN A 29 -3.95 9.51 2.79
C ASN A 29 -4.38 8.11 3.25
N ALA A 30 -4.14 7.08 2.45
CA ALA A 30 -4.45 5.69 2.80
C ALA A 30 -3.71 5.24 4.08
N LYS A 31 -2.45 5.68 4.24
CA LYS A 31 -1.63 5.38 5.42
C LYS A 31 -2.17 6.02 6.71
N LEU A 32 -2.91 7.14 6.64
CA LEU A 32 -3.52 7.72 7.84
C LEU A 32 -4.50 6.76 8.51
N PHE A 33 -5.16 5.91 7.73
CA PHE A 33 -6.12 4.94 8.26
C PHE A 33 -5.44 3.82 9.06
N THR A 34 -4.15 3.54 8.84
CA THR A 34 -3.42 2.53 9.63
C THR A 34 -3.22 2.97 11.08
N LYS A 35 -3.48 4.25 11.41
CA LYS A 35 -3.51 4.73 12.80
C LYS A 35 -4.70 4.17 13.59
N TYR A 36 -5.79 3.86 12.91
CA TYR A 36 -7.01 3.31 13.54
C TYR A 36 -7.02 1.78 13.51
N ASN A 37 -6.30 1.17 12.58
CA ASN A 37 -6.07 -0.27 12.53
C ASN A 37 -4.66 -0.56 12.02
N SER A 38 -3.75 -0.89 12.94
CA SER A 38 -2.33 -1.13 12.65
C SER A 38 -2.07 -2.46 11.94
N GLU A 39 -3.04 -3.37 11.93
CA GLU A 39 -2.92 -4.64 11.20
C GLU A 39 -3.08 -4.42 9.68
N ILE A 40 -3.67 -3.30 9.25
CA ILE A 40 -3.79 -2.95 7.84
C ILE A 40 -2.45 -2.44 7.30
N LYS A 41 -1.93 -3.11 6.28
CA LYS A 41 -0.69 -2.78 5.60
C LYS A 41 -0.99 -2.13 4.24
N VAL A 42 -0.45 -0.93 4.03
CA VAL A 42 -0.55 -0.19 2.77
C VAL A 42 0.86 -0.03 2.21
N SER A 43 1.04 -0.33 0.92
CA SER A 43 2.30 -0.15 0.20
C SER A 43 2.14 0.83 -0.96
N LEU A 44 3.25 1.44 -1.38
CA LEU A 44 3.31 2.31 -2.56
C LEU A 44 4.30 1.73 -3.55
N ILE A 45 3.85 1.50 -4.78
CA ILE A 45 4.70 1.07 -5.90
C ILE A 45 4.72 2.18 -6.94
N VAL A 46 5.91 2.78 -7.15
CA VAL A 46 6.14 3.80 -8.17
C VAL A 46 7.47 3.56 -8.88
N GLY A 47 7.52 3.88 -10.18
CA GLY A 47 8.74 3.79 -10.97
C GLY A 47 9.81 4.81 -10.54
N GLY A 48 11.06 4.59 -10.96
CA GLY A 48 12.20 5.47 -10.66
C GLY A 48 12.80 5.29 -9.25
N ASN A 49 12.34 4.28 -8.51
CA ASN A 49 13.04 3.75 -7.33
C ASN A 49 13.77 2.45 -7.69
N ASP A 50 14.82 2.14 -6.95
CA ASP A 50 15.54 0.88 -7.03
C ASP A 50 14.57 -0.31 -6.91
N ARG A 51 14.51 -1.13 -7.97
CA ARG A 51 13.65 -2.31 -8.06
C ARG A 51 13.84 -3.25 -6.88
N GLN A 52 15.08 -3.45 -6.43
CA GLN A 52 15.39 -4.35 -5.32
C GLN A 52 14.78 -3.83 -4.01
N LYS A 53 14.81 -2.50 -3.80
CA LYS A 53 14.18 -1.88 -2.62
C LYS A 53 12.66 -2.04 -2.64
N THR A 54 12.03 -1.93 -3.82
CA THR A 54 10.59 -2.16 -3.96
C THR A 54 10.23 -3.62 -3.69
N VAL A 55 11.00 -4.55 -4.23
CA VAL A 55 10.81 -6.00 -3.97
C VAL A 55 10.95 -6.32 -2.49
N ASN A 56 11.98 -5.78 -1.82
CA ASN A 56 12.18 -6.01 -0.39
C ASN A 56 11.03 -5.45 0.46
N LYS A 57 10.39 -4.34 0.06
CA LYS A 57 9.19 -3.82 0.75
C LYS A 57 7.98 -4.75 0.60
N LEU A 58 7.89 -5.46 -0.53
CA LEU A 58 6.83 -6.45 -0.78
C LEU A 58 7.07 -7.79 -0.06
N ALA A 59 8.21 -7.99 0.60
CA ALA A 59 8.40 -9.13 1.50
C ALA A 59 7.38 -9.12 2.65
N VAL A 60 6.88 -7.94 3.02
CA VAL A 60 5.70 -7.78 3.86
C VAL A 60 4.48 -7.67 2.94
N GLN A 61 3.62 -8.69 2.94
CA GLN A 61 2.39 -8.72 2.15
C GLN A 61 1.46 -7.54 2.52
N PRO A 62 1.20 -6.59 1.60
CA PRO A 62 0.24 -5.52 1.84
C PRO A 62 -1.20 -5.98 1.58
N HIS A 63 -2.15 -5.30 2.20
CA HIS A 63 -3.58 -5.43 1.89
C HIS A 63 -4.01 -4.44 0.80
N VAL A 64 -3.35 -3.26 0.75
CA VAL A 64 -3.62 -2.21 -0.24
C VAL A 64 -2.32 -1.80 -0.92
N VAL A 65 -2.35 -1.73 -2.26
CA VAL A 65 -1.24 -1.32 -3.13
C VAL A 65 -1.63 -0.12 -3.96
#